data_AF-A0A8T3WWX3-F1
#
_entry.id   AF-A0A8T3WWX3-F1
#
_cell.length_a   1.000
_cell.length_b   1.000
_cell.length_c   1.000
_cell.angle_alpha   90.00
_cell.angle_beta   90.00
_cell.angle_gamma   90.00
#
_symmetry.space_group_name_H-M   'P 1'
#
loop_
_entity.id
_entity.type
_entity.pdbx_description
1 polymer ?
#
loop_
_entity_poly.entity_id
_entity_poly.type
_entity_poly.pdbx_seq_one_letter_code
_entity_poly.pdbx_strand_id
1 'polypeptide(L)'
;MLDEKRIKQIENRVKNFLSDGTIQKTKNAEYVDFFLESARKSLQSASLLHAGTTKKELQEAYGFEDFDGSLWIINASYYSMFYMARALLANEGIKLKGDLSIHLVTFDSLVYFFYLTGKLQKKIIEDFAEAKDEAAEILGQEKAKGLIEDYYYERKKRSDFTYEMGMTAMLNKAQTSLERARKFNEEVRKIIKIR
;
A
#
# COMPACT_ATOMS: atom_id res chain seq x y z
N MET A 1 4.60 -9.28 11.60
CA MET A 1 4.22 -10.33 10.64
C MET A 1 2.72 -10.59 10.72
N LEU A 2 2.13 -11.00 9.60
CA LEU A 2 0.75 -11.47 9.52
C LEU A 2 0.72 -12.95 9.88
N ASP A 3 0.59 -13.25 11.17
CA ASP A 3 0.41 -14.61 11.65
C ASP A 3 -1.01 -15.14 11.42
N GLU A 4 -1.19 -16.46 11.56
CA GLU A 4 -2.50 -17.12 11.38
C GLU A 4 -3.58 -16.54 12.29
N LYS A 5 -3.23 -16.20 13.53
CA LYS A 5 -4.15 -15.60 14.50
C LYS A 5 -4.68 -14.27 13.97
N ARG A 6 -3.82 -13.42 13.43
CA ARG A 6 -4.17 -12.12 12.87
C ARG A 6 -4.93 -12.27 11.56
N ILE A 7 -4.58 -13.23 10.72
CA ILE A 7 -5.36 -13.57 9.51
C ILE A 7 -6.79 -13.92 9.89
N LYS A 8 -7.00 -14.80 10.88
CA LYS A 8 -8.33 -15.17 11.36
C LYS A 8 -9.11 -13.98 11.92
N GLN A 9 -8.42 -13.08 12.63
CA GLN A 9 -9.04 -11.84 13.11
C GLN A 9 -9.47 -10.91 11.96
N ILE A 10 -8.64 -10.78 10.91
CA ILE A 10 -8.98 -10.02 9.70
C ILE A 10 -10.22 -10.61 9.04
N GLU A 11 -10.23 -11.92 8.85
CA GLU A 11 -11.36 -12.63 8.25
C GLU A 11 -12.67 -12.37 9.00
N ASN A 12 -12.65 -12.48 10.33
CA ASN A 12 -13.81 -12.20 11.18
C ASN A 12 -14.25 -10.73 11.09
N ARG A 13 -13.30 -9.77 11.10
CA ARG A 13 -13.63 -8.35 10.97
C ARG A 13 -14.26 -8.05 9.61
N VAL A 14 -13.74 -8.60 8.52
CA VAL A 14 -14.31 -8.40 7.18
C VAL A 14 -15.71 -9.01 7.05
N LYS A 15 -15.95 -10.19 7.64
CA LYS A 15 -17.31 -10.76 7.72
C LYS A 15 -18.28 -9.81 8.45
N ASN A 16 -17.85 -9.21 9.56
CA ASN A 16 -18.66 -8.22 10.27
C ASN A 16 -18.91 -6.97 9.42
N PHE A 17 -17.87 -6.43 8.77
CA PHE A 17 -17.99 -5.27 7.87
C PHE A 17 -18.89 -5.53 6.66
N LEU A 18 -18.98 -6.78 6.19
CA LEU A 18 -19.94 -7.16 5.16
C LEU A 18 -21.36 -7.20 5.71
N SER A 19 -21.54 -7.71 6.94
CA SER A 19 -22.86 -7.82 7.58
C SER A 19 -23.46 -6.46 7.96
N ASP A 20 -22.63 -5.51 8.40
CA ASP A 20 -23.06 -4.16 8.79
C ASP A 20 -23.11 -3.16 7.62
N GLY A 21 -22.70 -3.58 6.42
CA GLY A 21 -22.72 -2.76 5.21
C GLY A 21 -21.57 -1.76 5.07
N THR A 22 -20.56 -1.80 5.95
CA THR A 22 -19.29 -1.08 5.82
C THR A 22 -18.57 -1.45 4.52
N ILE A 23 -18.63 -2.74 4.14
CA ILE A 23 -18.17 -3.24 2.84
C ILE A 23 -19.38 -3.63 2.02
N GLN A 24 -19.46 -3.12 0.79
CA GLN A 24 -20.53 -3.41 -0.15
C GLN A 24 -19.95 -3.91 -1.47
N LYS A 25 -20.52 -4.98 -2.02
CA LYS A 25 -20.22 -5.41 -3.38
C LYS A 25 -21.16 -4.72 -4.35
N THR A 26 -20.61 -4.14 -5.39
CA THR A 26 -21.31 -3.35 -6.40
C THR A 26 -21.00 -3.91 -7.78
N LYS A 27 -21.91 -3.72 -8.74
CA LYS A 27 -21.72 -4.21 -10.12
C LYS A 27 -20.76 -3.33 -10.93
N ASN A 28 -20.63 -2.07 -10.55
CA ASN A 28 -19.85 -1.07 -11.29
C ASN A 28 -18.66 -0.62 -10.47
N ALA A 29 -17.49 -0.57 -11.10
CA ALA A 29 -16.29 0.01 -10.50
C ALA A 29 -16.43 1.54 -10.47
N GLU A 30 -16.52 2.11 -9.26
CA GLU A 30 -16.62 3.56 -9.04
C GLU A 30 -15.31 4.10 -8.45
N TYR A 31 -14.92 5.33 -8.78
CA TYR A 31 -13.77 6.04 -8.20
C TYR A 31 -12.38 5.41 -8.42
N VAL A 32 -12.26 4.40 -9.30
CA VAL A 32 -10.97 3.76 -9.62
C VAL A 32 -9.93 4.80 -10.07
N ASP A 33 -10.27 5.64 -11.05
CA ASP A 33 -9.36 6.66 -11.58
C ASP A 33 -8.95 7.69 -10.52
N PHE A 34 -9.90 8.11 -9.68
CA PHE A 34 -9.63 9.02 -8.57
C PHE A 34 -8.58 8.42 -7.61
N PHE A 35 -8.72 7.15 -7.25
CA PHE A 35 -7.78 6.48 -6.36
C PHE A 35 -6.42 6.25 -7.02
N LEU A 36 -6.38 5.88 -8.30
CA LEU A 36 -5.12 5.72 -9.04
C LEU A 36 -4.34 7.03 -9.15
N GLU A 37 -5.05 8.12 -9.44
CA GLU A 37 -4.47 9.44 -9.54
C GLU A 37 -3.98 9.94 -8.17
N SER A 38 -4.75 9.68 -7.11
CA SER A 38 -4.33 9.98 -5.74
C SER A 38 -3.09 9.19 -5.33
N ALA A 39 -3.03 7.89 -5.65
CA ALA A 39 -1.88 7.05 -5.39
C ALA A 39 -0.62 7.56 -6.11
N ARG A 40 -0.76 7.97 -7.37
CA ARG A 40 0.30 8.56 -8.20
C ARG A 40 0.81 9.87 -7.61
N LYS A 41 -0.09 10.80 -7.28
CA LYS A 41 0.25 12.09 -6.67
C LYS A 41 0.97 11.90 -5.34
N SER A 42 0.47 11.02 -4.46
CA SER A 42 1.15 10.72 -3.19
C SER A 42 2.56 10.14 -3.39
N LEU A 43 2.76 9.27 -4.39
CA LEU A 43 4.09 8.72 -4.69
C LEU A 43 5.05 9.79 -5.22
N GLN A 44 4.56 10.69 -6.05
CA GLN A 44 5.33 11.83 -6.57
C GLN A 44 5.69 12.79 -5.44
N SER A 45 4.75 13.10 -4.53
CA SER A 45 5.02 13.90 -3.34
C SER A 45 6.11 13.27 -2.47
N ALA A 46 6.04 11.96 -2.20
CA ALA A 46 7.06 11.26 -1.45
C ALA A 46 8.46 11.33 -2.13
N SER A 47 8.50 11.19 -3.46
CA SER A 47 9.74 11.30 -4.23
C SER A 47 10.31 12.72 -4.24
N LEU A 48 9.44 13.74 -4.33
CA LEU A 48 9.83 15.15 -4.27
C LEU A 48 10.38 15.52 -2.89
N LEU A 49 9.70 15.10 -1.82
CA LEU A 49 10.15 15.31 -0.44
C LEU A 49 11.49 14.63 -0.18
N HIS A 50 11.69 13.41 -0.69
CA HIS A 50 12.97 12.72 -0.62
C HIS A 50 14.07 13.50 -1.34
N ALA A 51 13.82 13.98 -2.56
CA ALA A 51 14.77 14.81 -3.29
C ALA A 51 15.10 16.10 -2.51
N GLY A 52 14.09 16.81 -1.97
CA GLY A 52 14.31 18.01 -1.15
C GLY A 52 15.09 17.72 0.13
N THR A 53 14.92 16.55 0.74
CA THR A 53 15.64 16.14 1.96
C THR A 53 17.11 15.79 1.66
N THR A 54 17.40 15.24 0.49
CA THR A 54 18.71 14.64 0.18
C THR A 54 19.61 15.45 -0.74
N LYS A 55 19.04 16.43 -1.46
CA LYS A 55 19.78 17.27 -2.43
C LYS A 55 19.92 18.68 -1.89
N LYS A 56 21.15 19.04 -1.51
CA LYS A 56 21.46 20.35 -0.94
C LYS A 56 21.14 21.48 -1.93
N GLU A 57 21.37 21.26 -3.22
CA GLU A 57 21.11 22.26 -4.26
C GLU A 57 19.62 22.62 -4.35
N LEU A 58 18.72 21.66 -4.08
CA LEU A 58 17.30 21.94 -4.02
C LEU A 58 16.94 22.74 -2.77
N GLN A 59 17.55 22.43 -1.62
CA GLN A 59 17.31 23.21 -0.41
C GLN A 59 17.76 24.66 -0.57
N GLU A 60 18.97 24.86 -1.10
CA GLU A 60 19.53 26.19 -1.38
C GLU A 60 18.65 26.96 -2.37
N ALA A 61 18.19 26.33 -3.46
CA ALA A 61 17.34 26.97 -4.46
C ALA A 61 16.01 27.51 -3.92
N TYR A 62 15.48 26.92 -2.83
CA TYR A 62 14.23 27.34 -2.18
C TYR A 62 14.46 28.06 -0.84
N GLY A 63 15.72 28.30 -0.45
CA GLY A 63 16.06 28.96 0.81
C GLY A 63 15.70 28.14 2.05
N PHE A 64 15.70 26.81 1.95
CA PHE A 64 15.51 25.94 3.10
C PHE A 64 16.85 25.69 3.79
N GLU A 65 16.87 25.83 5.11
CA GLU A 65 17.98 25.42 5.97
C GLU A 65 17.64 24.05 6.59
N ASP A 66 18.51 23.06 6.38
CA ASP A 66 18.44 21.72 6.95
C ASP A 66 17.04 21.05 6.84
N PHE A 67 16.43 21.13 5.65
CA PHE A 67 15.09 20.57 5.44
C PHE A 67 15.06 19.05 5.64
N ASP A 68 14.30 18.60 6.64
CA ASP A 68 13.99 17.19 6.86
C ASP A 68 12.54 16.86 6.49
N GLY A 69 12.37 16.24 5.32
CA GLY A 69 11.09 15.74 4.85
C GLY A 69 10.75 14.32 5.29
N SER A 70 11.59 13.65 6.10
CA SER A 70 11.53 12.20 6.36
C SER A 70 10.17 11.71 6.87
N LEU A 71 9.56 12.43 7.83
CA LEU A 71 8.21 12.10 8.31
C LEU A 71 7.16 12.17 7.19
N TRP A 72 7.23 13.20 6.36
CA TRP A 72 6.29 13.41 5.26
C TRP A 72 6.50 12.42 4.12
N ILE A 73 7.73 11.97 3.88
CA ILE A 73 8.02 10.88 2.94
C ILE A 73 7.31 9.61 3.39
N ILE A 74 7.36 9.26 4.68
CA ILE A 74 6.67 8.08 5.23
C ILE A 74 5.16 8.21 5.06
N ASN A 75 4.59 9.35 5.44
CA ASN A 75 3.16 9.60 5.32
C ASN A 75 2.69 9.52 3.85
N ALA A 76 3.39 10.20 2.94
CA ALA A 76 3.04 10.21 1.53
C ALA A 76 3.21 8.82 0.88
N SER A 77 4.24 8.08 1.27
CA SER A 77 4.44 6.69 0.83
C SER A 77 3.31 5.78 1.29
N TYR A 78 2.88 5.88 2.55
CA TYR A 78 1.73 5.16 3.07
C TYR A 78 0.44 5.50 2.31
N TYR A 79 0.14 6.78 2.10
CA TYR A 79 -1.06 7.20 1.36
C TYR A 79 -1.05 6.71 -0.08
N SER A 80 0.12 6.66 -0.72
CA SER A 80 0.25 6.07 -2.04
C SER A 80 -0.21 4.60 -2.06
N MET A 81 0.27 3.80 -1.11
CA MET A 81 -0.15 2.38 -0.99
C MET A 81 -1.63 2.25 -0.63
N PHE A 82 -2.13 3.10 0.28
CA PHE A 82 -3.52 3.11 0.68
C PHE A 82 -4.46 3.38 -0.49
N TYR A 83 -4.19 4.43 -1.28
CA TYR A 83 -5.02 4.75 -2.44
C TYR A 83 -4.90 3.69 -3.54
N MET A 84 -3.73 3.08 -3.72
CA MET A 84 -3.58 1.98 -4.66
C MET A 84 -4.40 0.75 -4.25
N ALA A 85 -4.43 0.41 -2.95
CA ALA A 85 -5.30 -0.64 -2.42
C ALA A 85 -6.79 -0.30 -2.61
N ARG A 86 -7.19 0.97 -2.42
CA ARG A 86 -8.55 1.45 -2.69
C ARG A 86 -8.91 1.31 -4.16
N ALA A 87 -8.00 1.65 -5.08
CA ALA A 87 -8.19 1.49 -6.51
C ALA A 87 -8.44 0.02 -6.87
N LEU A 88 -7.61 -0.89 -6.35
CA LEU A 88 -7.75 -2.32 -6.60
C LEU A 88 -9.09 -2.88 -6.07
N LEU A 89 -9.48 -2.51 -4.86
CA LEU A 89 -10.78 -2.92 -4.30
C LEU A 89 -11.94 -2.37 -5.12
N ALA A 90 -11.89 -1.09 -5.48
CA ALA A 90 -12.91 -0.45 -6.30
C ALA A 90 -13.03 -1.10 -7.69
N ASN A 91 -11.91 -1.50 -8.30
CA ASN A 91 -11.87 -2.19 -9.58
C ASN A 91 -12.58 -3.56 -9.55
N GLU A 92 -12.55 -4.26 -8.42
CA GLU A 92 -13.35 -5.49 -8.21
C GLU A 92 -14.78 -5.22 -7.71
N GLY A 93 -15.25 -3.98 -7.77
CA GLY A 93 -16.59 -3.58 -7.32
C GLY A 93 -16.76 -3.60 -5.80
N ILE A 94 -15.67 -3.58 -5.01
CA ILE A 94 -15.71 -3.58 -3.54
C ILE A 94 -15.69 -2.13 -3.05
N LYS A 95 -16.85 -1.64 -2.62
CA LYS A 95 -17.05 -0.31 -2.05
C LYS A 95 -16.87 -0.37 -0.53
N LEU A 96 -16.11 0.55 0.03
CA LEU A 96 -15.97 0.71 1.49
C LEU A 96 -16.59 2.02 1.91
N LYS A 97 -17.37 1.99 3.00
CA LYS A 97 -17.98 3.13 3.70
C LYS A 97 -17.31 3.31 5.06
N GLY A 98 -17.40 4.52 5.62
CA GLY A 98 -16.95 4.84 6.97
C GLY A 98 -15.64 5.61 7.00
N ASP A 99 -15.63 6.70 7.78
CA ASP A 99 -14.49 7.63 7.87
C ASP A 99 -13.53 7.23 9.01
N LEU A 100 -14.08 6.91 10.18
CA LEU A 100 -13.34 6.47 11.37
C LEU A 100 -13.00 4.98 11.28
N SER A 101 -11.97 4.64 10.50
CA SER A 101 -11.26 3.32 10.41
C SER A 101 -10.96 2.90 8.97
N ILE A 102 -11.18 3.78 7.98
CA ILE A 102 -11.03 3.44 6.55
C ILE A 102 -9.69 2.78 6.21
N HIS A 103 -8.61 3.16 6.89
CA HIS A 103 -7.28 2.58 6.75
C HIS A 103 -7.20 1.10 7.17
N LEU A 104 -7.84 0.74 8.29
CA LEU A 104 -7.95 -0.64 8.75
C LEU A 104 -8.86 -1.44 7.81
N VAL A 105 -10.04 -0.92 7.51
CA VAL A 105 -11.02 -1.58 6.64
C VAL A 105 -10.42 -1.85 5.26
N THR A 106 -9.68 -0.90 4.71
CA THR A 106 -8.98 -1.05 3.42
C THR A 106 -7.94 -2.15 3.46
N PHE A 107 -7.09 -2.15 4.49
CA PHE A 107 -6.07 -3.20 4.65
C PHE A 107 -6.70 -4.58 4.81
N ASP A 108 -7.66 -4.71 5.72
CA ASP A 108 -8.36 -5.96 6.00
C ASP A 108 -9.10 -6.49 4.76
N SER A 109 -9.75 -5.60 4.01
CA SER A 109 -10.44 -5.94 2.76
C SER A 109 -9.47 -6.44 1.69
N LEU A 110 -8.33 -5.78 1.53
CA LEU A 110 -7.29 -6.23 0.60
C LEU A 110 -6.81 -7.65 0.95
N VAL A 111 -6.53 -7.90 2.24
CA VAL A 111 -6.12 -9.21 2.72
C VAL A 111 -7.20 -10.26 2.42
N TYR A 112 -8.44 -9.97 2.80
CA TYR A 112 -9.54 -10.93 2.66
C TYR A 112 -9.86 -11.25 1.20
N PHE A 113 -9.99 -10.24 0.34
CA PHE A 113 -10.46 -10.45 -1.03
C PHE A 113 -9.36 -10.86 -2.01
N PHE A 114 -8.10 -10.51 -1.74
CA PHE A 114 -6.99 -10.77 -2.68
C PHE A 114 -5.93 -11.72 -2.16
N TYR A 115 -5.51 -11.57 -0.90
CA TYR A 115 -4.45 -12.42 -0.36
C TYR A 115 -4.98 -13.81 0.01
N LEU A 116 -6.02 -13.89 0.83
CA LEU A 116 -6.58 -15.17 1.30
C LEU A 116 -7.24 -15.99 0.19
N THR A 117 -7.70 -15.34 -0.88
CA THR A 117 -8.28 -16.02 -2.04
C THR A 117 -7.24 -16.50 -3.04
N GLY A 118 -5.95 -16.21 -2.82
CA GLY A 118 -4.87 -16.47 -3.77
C GLY A 118 -4.92 -15.60 -5.03
N LYS A 119 -5.89 -14.69 -5.18
CA LYS A 119 -6.00 -13.81 -6.36
C LYS A 119 -4.74 -12.96 -6.55
N LEU A 120 -4.16 -12.45 -5.47
CA LEU A 120 -2.92 -11.66 -5.53
C LEU A 120 -1.75 -12.48 -6.07
N GLN A 121 -1.52 -13.66 -5.49
CA GLN A 121 -0.50 -14.60 -5.95
C GLN A 121 -0.71 -14.95 -7.42
N LYS A 122 -1.94 -15.36 -7.79
CA LYS A 122 -2.27 -15.77 -9.16
C LYS A 122 -1.95 -14.67 -10.17
N LYS A 123 -2.26 -13.42 -9.85
CA LYS A 123 -1.98 -12.28 -10.73
C LYS A 123 -0.48 -12.00 -10.87
N ILE A 124 0.29 -12.13 -9.78
CA ILE A 124 1.75 -12.02 -9.82
C ILE A 124 2.36 -13.12 -10.70
N ILE A 125 1.81 -14.34 -10.66
CA ILE A 125 2.27 -15.47 -11.48
C ILE A 125 1.87 -15.32 -12.96
N GLU A 126 0.66 -14.80 -13.24
CA GLU A 126 0.19 -14.57 -14.62
C GLU A 126 1.14 -13.63 -15.42
N ASP A 127 1.81 -12.69 -14.76
CA ASP A 127 2.82 -11.81 -15.39
C ASP A 127 4.13 -12.54 -15.78
N PHE A 128 4.39 -13.74 -15.25
CA PHE A 128 5.54 -14.56 -15.63
C PHE A 128 5.31 -15.38 -16.90
N ALA A 129 4.15 -15.26 -17.55
CA ALA A 129 3.70 -15.80 -18.84
C ALA A 129 3.93 -17.31 -19.15
N GLU A 130 4.96 -17.98 -18.63
CA GLU A 130 5.45 -19.26 -19.14
C GLU A 130 6.05 -20.20 -18.08
N ALA A 131 6.18 -19.80 -16.81
CA ALA A 131 6.74 -20.67 -15.77
C ALA A 131 5.64 -21.42 -15.00
N LYS A 132 5.17 -22.56 -15.55
CA LYS A 132 4.37 -23.56 -14.83
C LYS A 132 5.25 -24.48 -13.97
N ASP A 133 6.07 -23.91 -13.09
CA ASP A 133 6.90 -24.67 -12.17
C ASP A 133 6.57 -24.32 -10.72
N GLU A 134 6.64 -25.30 -9.82
CA GLU A 134 6.40 -25.14 -8.37
C GLU A 134 7.20 -23.97 -7.77
N ALA A 135 8.38 -23.67 -8.31
CA ALA A 135 9.20 -22.53 -7.93
C ALA A 135 8.51 -21.18 -8.21
N ALA A 136 7.76 -21.05 -9.31
CA ALA A 136 6.99 -19.84 -9.62
C ALA A 136 5.80 -19.68 -8.67
N GLU A 137 5.18 -20.79 -8.24
CA GLU A 137 4.11 -20.77 -7.24
C GLU A 137 4.62 -20.30 -5.88
N ILE A 138 5.73 -20.88 -5.40
CA ILE A 138 6.39 -20.48 -4.14
C ILE A 138 6.81 -19.00 -4.22
N LEU A 139 7.43 -18.58 -5.33
CA LEU A 139 7.83 -17.19 -5.52
C LEU A 139 6.63 -16.24 -5.53
N GLY A 140 5.52 -16.63 -6.16
CA GLY A 140 4.28 -15.87 -6.16
C GLY A 140 3.70 -15.72 -4.75
N GLN A 141 3.72 -16.79 -3.94
CA GLN A 141 3.27 -16.76 -2.54
C GLN A 141 4.13 -15.82 -1.70
N GLU A 142 5.45 -15.96 -1.78
CA GLU A 142 6.39 -15.12 -1.04
C GLU A 142 6.27 -13.65 -1.44
N LYS A 143 6.11 -13.35 -2.74
CA LYS A 143 5.88 -11.98 -3.23
C LYS A 143 4.55 -11.40 -2.74
N ALA A 144 3.46 -12.16 -2.84
CA ALA A 144 2.16 -11.72 -2.36
C ALA A 144 2.19 -11.45 -0.85
N LYS A 145 2.79 -12.35 -0.07
CA LYS A 145 2.99 -12.19 1.36
C LYS A 145 3.82 -10.95 1.66
N GLY A 146 4.98 -10.79 1.02
CA GLY A 146 5.86 -9.63 1.20
C GLY A 146 5.17 -8.30 0.91
N LEU A 147 4.38 -8.21 -0.16
CA LEU A 147 3.62 -6.99 -0.50
C LEU A 147 2.60 -6.62 0.60
N ILE A 148 1.87 -7.61 1.12
CA ILE A 148 0.89 -7.37 2.18
C ILE A 148 1.58 -7.04 3.50
N GLU A 149 2.68 -7.71 3.82
CA GLU A 149 3.47 -7.43 5.02
C GLU A 149 4.09 -6.02 4.98
N ASP A 150 4.65 -5.61 3.85
CA ASP A 150 5.16 -4.25 3.65
C ASP A 150 4.04 -3.23 3.88
N TYR A 151 2.86 -3.43 3.29
CA TYR A 151 1.73 -2.52 3.49
C TYR A 151 1.25 -2.49 4.96
N TYR A 152 1.24 -3.65 5.62
CA TYR A 152 0.96 -3.74 7.05
C TYR A 152 1.97 -2.96 7.90
N TYR A 153 3.27 -3.08 7.60
CA TYR A 153 4.32 -2.37 8.30
C TYR A 153 4.22 -0.86 8.09
N GLU A 154 3.95 -0.39 6.87
CA GLU A 154 3.80 1.05 6.61
C GLU A 154 2.56 1.63 7.31
N ARG A 155 1.45 0.89 7.34
CA ARG A 155 0.26 1.29 8.11
C ARG A 155 0.56 1.44 9.59
N LYS A 156 1.29 0.48 10.17
CA LYS A 156 1.71 0.53 11.58
C LYS A 156 2.69 1.66 11.85
N LYS A 157 3.72 1.79 11.01
CA LYS A 157 4.74 2.83 11.12
C LYS A 157 4.08 4.22 11.19
N ARG A 158 3.10 4.49 10.32
CA ARG A 158 2.32 5.73 10.35
C ARG A 158 1.47 5.92 11.62
N SER A 159 1.01 4.84 12.24
CA SER A 159 0.20 4.89 13.47
C SER A 159 1.06 5.07 14.73
N ASP A 160 2.27 4.51 14.74
CA ASP A 160 3.12 4.39 15.93
C ASP A 160 4.27 5.41 15.93
N PHE A 161 4.16 6.50 15.17
CA PHE A 161 5.29 7.40 14.93
C PHE A 161 5.70 8.16 16.20
N THR A 162 6.88 7.84 16.74
CA THR A 162 7.52 8.57 17.84
C THR A 162 8.62 9.48 17.31
N TYR A 163 8.62 10.75 17.74
CA TYR A 163 9.56 11.80 17.31
C TYR A 163 10.98 11.64 17.90
N GLU A 164 11.28 10.56 18.63
CA GLU A 164 12.52 10.40 19.41
C GLU A 164 13.68 9.76 18.62
N MET A 165 13.59 9.67 17.28
CA MET A 165 14.59 9.00 16.46
C MET A 165 15.54 10.00 15.80
N GLY A 166 16.85 9.71 15.82
CA GLY A 166 17.86 10.53 15.15
C GLY A 166 17.63 10.62 13.63
N MET A 167 17.98 11.78 13.05
CA MET A 167 17.71 12.16 11.66
C MET A 167 18.16 11.11 10.62
N THR A 168 19.33 10.50 10.77
CA THR A 168 19.82 9.46 9.85
C THR A 168 18.95 8.20 9.86
N ALA A 169 18.53 7.75 11.05
CA ALA A 169 17.65 6.60 11.17
C ALA A 169 16.24 6.90 10.62
N MET A 170 15.82 8.16 10.75
CA MET A 170 14.57 8.69 10.21
C MET A 170 14.57 8.66 8.67
N LEU A 171 15.62 9.19 8.05
CA LEU A 171 15.77 9.18 6.60
C LEU A 171 15.86 7.78 6.01
N ASN A 172 16.60 6.85 6.65
CA ASN A 172 16.65 5.46 6.20
C ASN A 172 15.27 4.80 6.21
N LYS A 173 14.46 5.03 7.26
CA LYS A 173 13.08 4.53 7.31
C LYS A 173 12.20 5.14 6.24
N ALA A 174 12.38 6.42 5.95
CA ALA A 174 11.67 7.13 4.91
C ALA A 174 11.99 6.57 3.51
N GLN A 175 13.26 6.30 3.24
CA GLN A 175 13.70 5.67 1.99
C GLN A 175 13.09 4.28 1.82
N THR A 176 13.11 3.43 2.86
CA THR A 176 12.45 2.12 2.81
C THR A 176 10.94 2.24 2.56
N SER A 177 10.26 3.22 3.19
CA SER A 177 8.83 3.47 2.92
C SER A 177 8.57 3.83 1.46
N LEU A 178 9.42 4.69 0.88
CA LEU A 178 9.30 5.11 -0.52
C LEU A 178 9.52 3.94 -1.49
N GLU A 179 10.53 3.10 -1.24
CA GLU A 179 10.80 1.91 -2.05
C GLU A 179 9.66 0.89 -2.00
N ARG A 180 9.11 0.63 -0.80
CA ARG A 180 7.92 -0.22 -0.62
C ARG A 180 6.71 0.33 -1.36
N ALA A 181 6.48 1.64 -1.29
CA ALA A 181 5.38 2.28 -2.00
C ALA A 181 5.53 2.16 -3.52
N ARG A 182 6.75 2.33 -4.06
CA ARG A 182 7.04 2.13 -5.50
C ARG A 182 6.72 0.70 -5.94
N LYS A 183 7.27 -0.30 -5.24
CA LYS A 183 7.04 -1.71 -5.53
C LYS A 183 5.56 -2.08 -5.44
N PHE A 184 4.87 -1.63 -4.40
CA PHE A 184 3.45 -1.90 -4.23
C PHE A 184 2.60 -1.29 -5.35
N ASN A 185 2.90 -0.05 -5.76
CA ASN A 185 2.22 0.58 -6.89
C ASN A 185 2.44 -0.18 -8.19
N GLU A 186 3.67 -0.58 -8.47
CA GLU A 186 4.03 -1.32 -9.67
C GLU A 186 3.26 -2.65 -9.75
N GLU A 187 3.33 -3.46 -8.70
CA GLU A 187 2.70 -4.78 -8.67
C GLU A 187 1.17 -4.69 -8.73
N VAL A 188 0.55 -3.74 -8.01
CA VAL A 188 -0.92 -3.61 -8.03
C VAL A 188 -1.42 -3.06 -9.38
N ARG A 189 -0.69 -2.17 -10.04
CA ARG A 189 -1.08 -1.66 -11.38
C ARG A 189 -1.19 -2.77 -12.42
N LYS A 190 -0.28 -3.74 -12.38
CA LYS A 190 -0.32 -4.92 -13.26
C LYS A 190 -1.63 -5.69 -13.09
N ILE A 191 -2.13 -5.79 -11.85
CA ILE A 191 -3.41 -6.45 -11.51
C ILE A 191 -4.62 -5.70 -12.07
N ILE A 192 -4.63 -4.37 -11.96
CA ILE A 192 -5.75 -3.52 -12.42
C ILE A 192 -5.78 -3.46 -13.98
N LYS A 193 -4.80 -4.06 -14.68
CA LYS A 193 -4.67 -4.08 -16.16
C LYS A 193 -4.59 -2.68 -16.78
N ILE A 194 -4.01 -1.73 -16.06
CA ILE A 194 -3.79 -0.38 -16.58
C ILE A 194 -2.38 -0.33 -17.12
N ARG A 195 -2.27 -0.19 -18.45
CA ARG A 195 -1.01 0.14 -19.13
C ARG A 195 -0.65 1.59 -18.90
#